data_AF-A0A6J0Y0Z2-F1
#
_entry.id   AF-A0A6J0Y0Z2-F1
#
_cell.length_a   1.000
_cell.length_b   1.000
_cell.length_c   1.000
_cell.angle_alpha   90.00
_cell.angle_beta   90.00
_cell.angle_gamma   90.00
#
_symmetry.space_group_name_H-M   'P 1'
#
loop_
_entity.id
_entity.type
_entity.pdbx_description
1 polymer ?
#
loop_
_entity_poly.entity_id
_entity_poly.type
_entity_poly.pdbx_seq_one_letter_code
_entity_poly.pdbx_strand_id
1 'polypeptide(L)'
;MLSHMTGREMLIMYARLRGVPEPDIGMYVETFLHSMHMETYADKLVCTYSGGNKRKLNTAIALMGKSSVVFLDEPSTGMDPVARRHMWDTVTWICNSGKAIVISSHSMEECEALCTRLAIMVKGQFRCLGSPRHLKNKFGNIYTLTAKINIDDNEDKLEEFKEFIEINFPGNIINQDHQGIIGYYIPSKGICWGKVFRIMEEAKTLFNLVDYFISQITLEQIFLTFANIDKVKK
;
A
#
# COMPACT_ATOMS: atom_id res chain seq x y z
N MET A 1 9.62 -5.89 33.04
CA MET A 1 8.37 -5.67 33.80
C MET A 1 7.14 -5.76 32.91
N LEU A 2 6.97 -4.91 31.88
CA LEU A 2 5.77 -4.93 31.02
C LEU A 2 5.54 -6.24 30.24
N SER A 3 6.61 -6.99 29.95
CA SER A 3 6.55 -8.29 29.28
C SER A 3 5.88 -9.40 30.10
N HIS A 4 5.75 -9.22 31.42
CA HIS A 4 5.14 -10.18 32.35
C HIS A 4 3.70 -9.82 32.74
N MET A 5 3.12 -8.79 32.13
CA MET A 5 1.70 -8.50 32.24
C MET A 5 0.93 -9.24 31.14
N THR A 6 -0.34 -9.49 31.39
CA THR A 6 -1.29 -9.91 30.35
C THR A 6 -1.65 -8.73 29.45
N GLY A 7 -2.14 -9.02 28.23
CA GLY A 7 -2.61 -7.96 27.32
C GLY A 7 -3.72 -7.12 27.95
N ARG A 8 -4.63 -7.77 28.68
CA ARG A 8 -5.72 -7.13 29.44
C ARG A 8 -5.19 -6.19 30.51
N GLU A 9 -4.27 -6.64 31.36
CA GLU A 9 -3.67 -5.80 32.41
C GLU A 9 -2.93 -4.60 31.81
N MET A 10 -2.24 -4.80 30.69
CA MET A 10 -1.53 -3.73 29.99
C MET A 10 -2.52 -2.67 29.47
N LEU A 11 -3.63 -3.08 28.85
CA LEU A 11 -4.66 -2.16 28.39
C LEU A 11 -5.33 -1.42 29.56
N ILE A 12 -5.66 -2.10 30.66
CA ILE A 12 -6.20 -1.47 31.88
C ILE A 12 -5.22 -0.42 32.42
N MET A 13 -3.93 -0.77 32.50
CA MET A 13 -2.90 0.15 32.96
C MET A 13 -2.83 1.41 32.08
N TYR A 14 -2.81 1.25 30.76
CA TYR A 14 -2.81 2.39 29.84
C TYR A 14 -4.11 3.19 29.87
N ALA A 15 -5.28 2.56 30.05
CA ALA A 15 -6.55 3.25 30.21
C ALA A 15 -6.52 4.19 31.43
N ARG A 16 -6.02 3.70 32.58
CA ARG A 16 -5.84 4.50 33.80
C ARG A 16 -4.87 5.66 33.57
N LEU A 17 -3.71 5.39 32.94
CA LEU A 17 -2.72 6.44 32.63
C LEU A 17 -3.26 7.51 31.67
N ARG A 18 -4.19 7.15 30.78
CA ARG A 18 -4.85 8.08 29.86
C ARG A 18 -6.05 8.81 30.47
N GLY A 19 -6.36 8.57 31.74
CA GLY A 19 -7.42 9.27 32.47
C GLY A 19 -8.84 8.79 32.15
N VAL A 20 -9.01 7.53 31.73
CA VAL A 20 -10.34 6.92 31.58
C VAL A 20 -10.95 6.70 32.98
N PRO A 21 -12.22 7.09 33.24
CA PRO A 21 -12.87 6.87 34.52
C PRO A 21 -12.89 5.39 34.91
N GLU A 22 -12.50 5.05 36.14
CA GLU A 22 -12.46 3.67 36.67
C GLU A 22 -13.71 2.82 36.38
N PRO A 23 -14.96 3.31 36.51
CA PRO A 23 -16.14 2.49 36.20
C PRO A 23 -16.23 2.07 34.73
N ASP A 24 -15.66 2.86 33.81
CA ASP A 24 -15.77 2.63 32.37
C ASP A 24 -14.61 1.78 31.83
N ILE A 25 -13.52 1.60 32.59
CA ILE A 25 -12.29 0.95 32.10
C ILE A 25 -12.55 -0.47 31.61
N GLY A 26 -13.37 -1.25 32.33
CA GLY A 26 -13.66 -2.63 31.95
C GLY A 26 -14.28 -2.72 30.55
N MET A 27 -15.36 -1.97 30.34
CA MET A 27 -16.06 -1.92 29.03
C MET A 27 -15.17 -1.30 27.94
N TYR A 28 -14.39 -0.28 28.29
CA TYR A 28 -13.47 0.37 27.38
C TYR A 28 -12.41 -0.62 26.87
N VAL A 29 -11.77 -1.37 27.77
CA VAL A 29 -10.74 -2.36 27.41
C VAL A 29 -11.32 -3.49 26.58
N GLU A 30 -12.51 -4.00 26.92
CA GLU A 30 -13.16 -5.05 26.13
C GLU A 30 -13.49 -4.59 24.71
N THR A 31 -13.92 -3.34 24.54
CA THR A 31 -14.19 -2.77 23.20
C THR A 31 -12.95 -2.82 22.31
N PHE A 32 -11.77 -2.48 22.86
CA PHE A 32 -10.51 -2.53 22.11
C PHE A 32 -10.02 -3.97 21.87
N LEU A 33 -10.19 -4.88 22.85
CA LEU A 33 -9.87 -6.30 22.69
C LEU A 33 -10.70 -6.96 21.59
N HIS A 34 -12.00 -6.64 21.53
CA HIS A 34 -12.92 -7.11 20.51
C HIS A 34 -12.55 -6.55 19.13
N SER A 35 -12.37 -5.22 19.02
CA SER A 35 -12.05 -4.56 17.76
C SER A 35 -10.76 -5.12 17.13
N MET A 36 -9.74 -5.37 17.95
CA MET A 36 -8.45 -5.91 17.49
C MET A 36 -8.40 -7.44 17.40
N HIS A 37 -9.51 -8.13 17.68
CA HIS A 37 -9.62 -9.60 17.69
C HIS A 37 -8.54 -10.26 18.56
N MET A 38 -8.42 -9.78 19.80
CA MET A 38 -7.40 -10.23 20.77
C MET A 38 -7.97 -10.96 21.98
N GLU A 39 -9.28 -11.18 22.05
CA GLU A 39 -9.98 -11.79 23.19
C GLU A 39 -9.35 -13.12 23.64
N THR A 40 -9.02 -14.00 22.70
CA THR A 40 -8.43 -15.34 22.97
C THR A 40 -7.00 -15.29 23.50
N TYR A 41 -6.32 -14.16 23.39
CA TYR A 41 -4.96 -13.94 23.87
C TYR A 41 -4.89 -12.93 25.02
N ALA A 42 -6.02 -12.30 25.38
CA ALA A 42 -6.07 -11.17 26.32
C ALA A 42 -5.44 -11.51 27.68
N ASP A 43 -5.70 -12.73 28.18
CA ASP A 43 -5.23 -13.21 29.48
C ASP A 43 -3.90 -13.99 29.41
N LYS A 44 -3.25 -14.03 28.24
CA LYS A 44 -1.91 -14.59 28.07
C LYS A 44 -0.86 -13.50 28.28
N LEU A 45 0.30 -13.91 28.80
CA LEU A 45 1.43 -13.01 29.02
C LEU A 45 1.94 -12.42 27.69
N VAL A 46 2.19 -11.11 27.67
CA VAL A 46 2.66 -10.38 26.47
C VAL A 46 3.99 -10.94 25.95
N CYS A 47 4.84 -11.53 26.79
CA CYS A 47 6.06 -12.20 26.36
C CYS A 47 5.80 -13.35 25.36
N THR A 48 4.67 -14.05 25.49
CA THR A 48 4.27 -15.18 24.64
C THR A 48 3.63 -14.76 23.32
N TYR A 49 3.37 -13.46 23.12
CA TYR A 49 2.72 -12.98 21.91
C TYR A 49 3.65 -13.07 20.70
N SER A 50 3.07 -13.45 19.56
CA SER A 50 3.70 -13.30 18.25
C SER A 50 4.00 -11.82 17.96
N GLY A 51 4.90 -11.55 17.00
CA GLY A 51 5.20 -10.17 16.57
C GLY A 51 3.94 -9.41 16.13
N GLY A 52 3.04 -10.08 15.41
CA GLY A 52 1.75 -9.53 15.01
C GLY A 52 0.86 -9.17 16.21
N ASN A 53 0.70 -10.07 17.19
CA ASN A 53 -0.12 -9.78 18.37
C ASN A 53 0.46 -8.66 19.24
N LYS A 54 1.79 -8.53 19.32
CA LYS A 54 2.45 -7.39 19.98
C LYS A 54 2.14 -6.07 19.28
N ARG A 55 2.16 -6.05 17.95
CA ARG A 55 1.80 -4.87 17.15
C ARG A 55 0.32 -4.51 17.28
N LYS A 56 -0.57 -5.51 17.33
CA LYS A 56 -2.01 -5.29 17.61
C LYS A 56 -2.20 -4.61 18.96
N LEU A 57 -1.54 -5.13 20.01
CA LEU A 57 -1.60 -4.56 21.35
C LEU A 57 -1.06 -3.12 21.37
N ASN A 58 0.10 -2.87 20.75
CA ASN A 58 0.68 -1.53 20.67
C ASN A 58 -0.24 -0.55 19.93
N THR A 59 -0.86 -1.00 18.83
CA THR A 59 -1.80 -0.17 18.07
C THR A 59 -3.04 0.14 18.89
N ALA A 60 -3.59 -0.84 19.63
CA ALA A 60 -4.69 -0.62 20.56
C ALA A 60 -4.32 0.44 21.60
N ILE A 61 -3.16 0.30 22.25
CA ILE A 61 -2.65 1.24 23.25
C ILE A 61 -2.50 2.66 22.68
N ALA A 62 -2.00 2.80 21.44
CA ALA A 62 -1.84 4.10 20.78
C ALA A 62 -3.19 4.77 20.48
N LEU A 63 -4.20 3.97 20.15
CA LEU A 63 -5.55 4.41 19.81
C LEU A 63 -6.43 4.70 21.04
N MET A 64 -6.08 4.15 22.20
CA MET A 64 -6.73 4.38 23.48
C MET A 64 -6.53 5.81 24.02
N GLY A 65 -7.50 6.26 24.81
CA GLY A 65 -7.57 7.59 25.40
C GLY A 65 -8.25 8.63 24.50
N LYS A 66 -8.21 9.89 24.95
CA LYS A 66 -8.83 11.04 24.26
C LYS A 66 -7.77 11.91 23.54
N SER A 67 -6.90 11.27 22.77
CA SER A 67 -5.92 11.96 21.93
C SER A 67 -6.59 12.61 20.71
N SER A 68 -6.25 13.86 20.41
CA SER A 68 -6.70 14.53 19.18
C SER A 68 -5.93 14.04 17.95
N VAL A 69 -4.66 13.66 18.13
CA VAL A 69 -3.76 13.17 17.08
C VAL A 69 -3.06 11.90 17.55
N VAL A 70 -3.01 10.89 16.68
CA VAL A 70 -2.31 9.61 16.91
C VAL A 70 -1.29 9.39 15.80
N PHE A 71 -0.08 8.98 16.15
CA PHE A 71 0.98 8.59 15.21
C PHE A 71 1.15 7.08 15.26
N LEU A 72 1.09 6.43 14.10
CA LEU A 72 1.30 5.00 13.94
C LEU A 72 2.46 4.77 12.98
N ASP A 73 3.50 4.10 13.45
CA ASP A 73 4.65 3.73 12.63
C ASP A 73 4.59 2.25 12.27
N GLU A 74 4.42 1.98 10.98
CA GLU A 74 4.39 0.64 10.40
C GLU A 74 3.44 -0.35 11.12
N PRO A 75 2.16 0.04 11.37
CA PRO A 75 1.30 -0.66 12.31
C PRO A 75 0.94 -2.08 11.85
N SER A 76 0.80 -2.32 10.54
CA SER A 76 0.42 -3.63 9.98
C SER A 76 1.58 -4.57 9.65
N THR A 77 2.83 -4.14 9.86
CA THR A 77 4.00 -4.95 9.49
C THR A 77 3.96 -6.30 10.20
N GLY A 78 4.23 -7.40 9.48
CA GLY A 78 4.26 -8.75 10.05
C GLY A 78 2.94 -9.25 10.66
N MET A 79 1.81 -8.64 10.29
CA MET A 79 0.47 -9.20 10.52
C MET A 79 0.03 -10.02 9.31
N ASP A 80 -0.77 -11.06 9.58
CA ASP A 80 -1.47 -11.79 8.54
C ASP A 80 -2.51 -10.89 7.84
N PRO A 81 -2.92 -11.19 6.59
CA PRO A 81 -3.85 -10.35 5.84
C PRO A 81 -5.20 -10.13 6.54
N VAL A 82 -5.66 -11.10 7.33
CA VAL A 82 -6.94 -11.00 8.06
C VAL A 82 -6.80 -10.04 9.23
N ALA A 83 -5.75 -10.18 10.05
CA ALA A 83 -5.43 -9.25 11.13
C ALA A 83 -5.26 -7.81 10.66
N ARG A 84 -4.64 -7.61 9.49
CA ARG A 84 -4.44 -6.29 8.89
C ARG A 84 -5.77 -5.59 8.60
N ARG A 85 -6.74 -6.30 8.02
CA ARG A 85 -8.08 -5.72 7.76
C ARG A 85 -8.79 -5.28 9.03
N HIS A 86 -8.77 -6.11 10.08
CA HIS A 86 -9.38 -5.74 11.36
C HIS A 86 -8.73 -4.51 12.00
N MET A 87 -7.40 -4.39 11.88
CA MET A 87 -6.69 -3.19 12.29
C MET A 87 -7.16 -1.98 11.47
N TRP A 88 -7.31 -2.13 10.16
CA TRP A 88 -7.74 -1.04 9.29
C TRP A 88 -9.16 -0.57 9.62
N ASP A 89 -10.07 -1.51 9.90
CA ASP A 89 -11.44 -1.22 10.34
C ASP A 89 -11.45 -0.44 11.66
N THR A 90 -10.60 -0.86 12.61
CA THR A 90 -10.45 -0.18 13.91
C THR A 90 -9.89 1.24 13.74
N VAL A 91 -8.86 1.42 12.92
CA VAL A 91 -8.28 2.73 12.62
C VAL A 91 -9.31 3.64 11.95
N THR A 92 -10.08 3.11 11.00
CA THR A 92 -11.13 3.85 10.27
C THR A 92 -12.27 4.26 11.22
N TRP A 93 -12.73 3.35 12.08
CA TRP A 93 -13.72 3.64 13.11
C TRP A 93 -13.28 4.78 14.03
N ILE A 94 -12.02 4.78 14.44
CA ILE A 94 -11.47 5.82 15.32
C ILE A 94 -11.26 7.14 14.59
N CYS A 95 -10.85 7.11 13.33
CA CYS A 95 -10.79 8.31 12.49
C CYS A 95 -12.19 8.96 12.37
N ASN A 96 -13.22 8.14 12.13
CA ASN A 96 -14.62 8.58 12.05
C ASN A 96 -15.16 9.14 13.39
N SER A 97 -14.56 8.76 14.53
CA SER A 97 -14.88 9.34 15.84
C SER A 97 -14.33 10.76 16.05
N GLY A 98 -13.60 11.31 15.07
CA GLY A 98 -13.08 12.67 15.07
C GLY A 98 -11.60 12.81 15.47
N LYS A 99 -10.86 11.70 15.52
CA LYS A 99 -9.41 11.72 15.77
C LYS A 99 -8.62 11.83 14.47
N ALA A 100 -7.54 12.61 14.47
CA ALA A 100 -6.59 12.64 13.36
C ALA A 100 -5.55 11.53 13.55
N ILE A 101 -5.28 10.75 12.52
CA ILE A 101 -4.29 9.66 12.55
C ILE A 101 -3.26 9.91 11.45
N VAL A 102 -1.98 9.86 11.82
CA VAL A 102 -0.85 9.92 10.91
C VAL A 102 -0.18 8.56 10.90
N ILE A 103 -0.10 7.95 9.71
CA ILE A 103 0.45 6.61 9.53
C ILE A 103 1.67 6.70 8.61
N SER A 104 2.80 6.13 9.04
CA SER A 104 3.91 5.76 8.15
C SER A 104 3.78 4.29 7.79
N SER A 105 3.84 3.99 6.49
CA SER A 105 3.80 2.63 5.97
C SER A 105 4.57 2.51 4.67
N HIS A 106 5.26 1.39 4.49
CA HIS A 106 5.85 0.96 3.23
C HIS A 106 4.85 0.23 2.33
N SER A 107 3.68 -0.15 2.86
CA SER A 107 2.62 -0.79 2.08
C SER A 107 1.74 0.27 1.42
N MET A 108 1.74 0.30 0.09
CA MET A 108 0.90 1.24 -0.64
C MET A 108 -0.58 0.86 -0.59
N GLU A 109 -0.87 -0.44 -0.46
CA GLU A 109 -2.23 -0.95 -0.21
C GLU A 109 -2.79 -0.39 1.10
N GLU A 110 -2.01 -0.39 2.18
CA GLU A 110 -2.41 0.20 3.47
C GLU A 110 -2.66 1.69 3.35
N CYS A 111 -1.73 2.42 2.73
CA CYS A 111 -1.87 3.85 2.56
C CYS A 111 -3.08 4.21 1.69
N GLU A 112 -3.39 3.42 0.66
CA GLU A 112 -4.56 3.65 -0.19
C GLU A 112 -5.87 3.33 0.53
N ALA A 113 -5.89 2.29 1.38
CA ALA A 113 -7.08 1.90 2.14
C ALA A 113 -7.41 2.87 3.28
N LEU A 114 -6.41 3.36 4.01
CA LEU A 114 -6.60 4.15 5.23
C LEU A 114 -6.53 5.66 5.02
N CYS A 115 -5.70 6.14 4.10
CA CYS A 115 -5.34 7.54 4.06
C CYS A 115 -6.28 8.35 3.16
N THR A 116 -6.89 9.39 3.72
CA THR A 116 -7.60 10.43 2.95
C THR A 116 -6.62 11.33 2.18
N ARG A 117 -5.42 11.52 2.72
CA ARG A 117 -4.30 12.26 2.13
C ARG A 117 -3.02 11.46 2.32
N LEU A 118 -2.26 11.36 1.24
CA LEU A 118 -1.02 10.60 1.15
C LEU A 118 0.13 11.54 0.80
N ALA A 119 1.28 11.32 1.44
CA ALA A 119 2.53 12.01 1.13
C ALA A 119 3.60 10.98 0.79
N ILE A 120 4.33 11.19 -0.31
CA ILE A 120 5.48 10.34 -0.67
C ILE A 120 6.76 11.07 -0.28
N MET A 121 7.57 10.45 0.57
CA MET A 121 8.88 10.94 0.97
C MET A 121 9.98 10.13 0.28
N VAL A 122 10.95 10.84 -0.32
CA VAL A 122 12.15 10.24 -0.94
C VAL A 122 13.38 11.04 -0.48
N LYS A 123 14.40 10.36 0.04
CA LYS A 123 15.65 10.97 0.55
C LYS A 123 15.41 12.14 1.52
N GLY A 124 14.43 12.00 2.41
CA GLY A 124 14.09 13.02 3.42
C GLY A 124 13.30 14.22 2.90
N GLN A 125 12.87 14.23 1.64
CA GLN A 125 12.05 15.29 1.06
C GLN A 125 10.68 14.77 0.61
N PHE A 126 9.62 15.54 0.87
CA PHE A 126 8.30 15.25 0.34
C PHE A 126 8.26 15.56 -1.16
N ARG A 127 8.05 14.52 -1.98
CA ARG A 127 7.95 14.63 -3.44
C ARG A 127 6.54 14.97 -3.90
N CYS A 128 5.53 14.42 -3.23
CA CYS A 128 4.14 14.73 -3.51
C CYS A 128 3.28 14.62 -2.25
N LEU A 129 2.16 15.35 -2.27
CA LEU A 129 1.14 15.36 -1.22
C LEU A 129 -0.22 15.53 -1.90
N GLY A 130 -1.19 14.69 -1.58
CA GLY A 130 -2.54 14.76 -2.15
C GLY A 130 -3.38 13.55 -1.78
N SER A 131 -4.64 13.50 -2.20
CA SER A 131 -5.41 12.27 -2.07
C SER A 131 -4.85 11.18 -3.00
N PRO A 132 -5.02 9.88 -2.69
CA PRO A 132 -4.64 8.78 -3.59
C PRO A 132 -5.14 9.00 -5.03
N ARG A 133 -6.40 9.43 -5.19
CA ARG A 133 -7.00 9.76 -6.49
C ARG A 133 -6.33 10.95 -7.16
N HIS A 134 -6.03 12.01 -6.42
CA HIS A 134 -5.35 13.17 -6.98
C HIS A 134 -3.94 12.82 -7.48
N LEU A 135 -3.19 12.03 -6.71
CA LEU A 135 -1.86 11.57 -7.09
C LEU A 135 -1.92 10.67 -8.33
N LYS A 136 -2.85 9.71 -8.37
CA LYS A 136 -3.11 8.88 -9.55
C LYS A 136 -3.49 9.72 -10.77
N ASN A 137 -4.29 10.78 -10.64
CA ASN A 137 -4.62 11.63 -11.79
C ASN A 137 -3.47 12.54 -12.22
N LYS A 138 -2.73 13.10 -11.26
CA LYS A 138 -1.62 14.02 -11.52
C LYS A 138 -0.43 13.32 -12.19
N PHE A 139 -0.14 12.09 -11.77
CA PHE A 139 0.97 11.29 -12.28
C PHE A 139 0.52 10.16 -13.24
N GLY A 140 -0.79 9.90 -13.36
CA GLY A 140 -1.38 8.88 -14.23
C GLY A 140 -1.70 9.34 -15.63
N ASN A 141 -0.98 10.34 -16.12
CA ASN A 141 -0.87 10.59 -17.55
C ASN A 141 0.01 9.54 -18.27
N ILE A 142 0.10 8.33 -17.70
CA ILE A 142 0.96 7.23 -18.12
C ILE A 142 0.12 5.95 -17.95
N TYR A 143 0.04 5.15 -19.00
CA TYR A 143 -0.47 3.79 -18.94
C TYR A 143 0.68 2.81 -18.73
N THR A 144 0.42 1.74 -18.00
CA THR A 144 1.33 0.59 -17.93
C THR A 144 0.81 -0.48 -18.86
N LEU A 145 1.61 -0.81 -19.86
CA LEU A 145 1.42 -1.96 -20.73
C LEU A 145 2.40 -3.04 -20.32
N THR A 146 1.94 -4.27 -20.10
CA THR A 146 2.79 -5.44 -19.90
C THR A 146 2.42 -6.47 -20.95
N ALA A 147 3.37 -6.88 -21.78
CA ALA A 147 3.18 -7.90 -22.80
C ALA A 147 4.05 -9.12 -22.47
N LYS A 148 3.48 -10.30 -22.61
CA LYS A 148 4.18 -11.58 -22.45
C LYS A 148 4.35 -12.22 -23.82
N ILE A 149 5.60 -12.47 -24.18
CA ILE A 149 6.04 -13.05 -25.45
C ILE A 149 6.62 -14.42 -25.17
N ASN A 150 6.35 -15.38 -26.06
CA ASN A 150 7.01 -16.67 -26.00
C ASN A 150 8.43 -16.54 -26.58
N ILE A 151 9.46 -16.65 -25.74
CA ILE A 151 10.86 -16.47 -26.14
C ILE A 151 11.39 -17.69 -26.92
N ASP A 152 10.73 -18.84 -26.79
CA ASP A 152 11.14 -20.09 -27.45
C ASP A 152 11.07 -20.03 -28.99
N ASP A 153 10.47 -18.96 -29.57
CA ASP A 153 10.13 -18.84 -30.99
C ASP A 153 10.88 -17.72 -31.78
N ASN A 154 12.09 -17.30 -31.36
CA ASN A 154 13.08 -16.39 -32.01
C ASN A 154 13.30 -15.02 -31.32
N GLU A 155 14.57 -14.66 -31.06
CA GLU A 155 15.00 -13.34 -30.55
C GLU A 155 14.61 -12.18 -31.48
N ASP A 156 14.58 -12.40 -32.80
CA ASP A 156 14.25 -11.37 -33.80
C ASP A 156 12.85 -10.76 -33.60
N LYS A 157 11.86 -11.58 -33.19
CA LYS A 157 10.49 -11.11 -32.94
C LYS A 157 10.38 -10.19 -31.73
N LEU A 158 11.30 -10.31 -30.77
CA LEU A 158 11.36 -9.46 -29.59
C LEU A 158 11.78 -8.04 -29.99
N GLU A 159 12.78 -7.93 -30.87
CA GLU A 159 13.25 -6.65 -31.39
C GLU A 159 12.20 -6.00 -32.29
N GLU A 160 11.58 -6.76 -33.20
CA GLU A 160 10.48 -6.24 -34.04
C GLU A 160 9.30 -5.72 -33.22
N PHE A 161 8.95 -6.41 -32.10
CA PHE A 161 7.91 -5.94 -31.20
C PHE A 161 8.30 -4.64 -30.46
N LYS A 162 9.57 -4.51 -30.04
CA LYS A 162 10.09 -3.28 -29.42
C LYS A 162 10.01 -2.11 -30.41
N GLU A 163 10.42 -2.31 -31.66
CA GLU A 163 10.30 -1.31 -32.72
C GLU A 163 8.84 -0.94 -33.00
N PHE A 164 7.95 -1.94 -33.06
CA PHE A 164 6.51 -1.70 -33.26
C PHE A 164 5.91 -0.83 -32.15
N ILE A 165 6.27 -1.07 -30.89
CA ILE A 165 5.82 -0.26 -29.75
C ILE A 165 6.42 1.15 -29.78
N GLU A 166 7.67 1.30 -30.21
CA GLU A 166 8.31 2.62 -30.37
C GLU A 166 7.64 3.47 -31.46
N ILE A 167 7.26 2.86 -32.58
CA ILE A 167 6.55 3.53 -33.68
C ILE A 167 5.13 3.93 -33.27
N ASN A 168 4.39 3.02 -32.61
CA ASN A 168 2.99 3.25 -32.27
C ASN A 168 2.81 4.13 -31.01
N PHE A 169 3.77 4.07 -30.08
CA PHE A 169 3.75 4.77 -28.81
C PHE A 169 5.04 5.57 -28.61
N PRO A 170 5.17 6.73 -29.29
CA PRO A 170 6.37 7.57 -29.17
C PRO A 170 6.53 8.09 -27.74
N GLY A 171 7.75 7.99 -27.21
CA GLY A 171 8.06 8.37 -25.82
C GLY A 171 7.69 7.31 -24.79
N ASN A 172 7.51 6.05 -25.19
CA ASN A 172 7.42 4.95 -24.24
C ASN A 172 8.73 4.78 -23.44
N ILE A 173 8.63 4.25 -22.24
CA ILE A 173 9.78 3.91 -21.40
C ILE A 173 9.66 2.46 -20.99
N ILE A 174 10.67 1.65 -21.30
CA ILE A 174 10.74 0.26 -20.85
C ILE A 174 10.94 0.24 -19.34
N ASN A 175 10.04 -0.42 -18.61
CA ASN A 175 10.08 -0.50 -17.15
C ASN A 175 10.56 -1.86 -16.64
N GLN A 176 10.35 -2.92 -17.43
CA GLN A 176 10.69 -4.31 -17.15
C GLN A 176 10.99 -4.99 -18.48
N ASP A 177 12.05 -5.80 -18.52
CA ASP A 177 12.42 -6.59 -19.69
C ASP A 177 13.10 -7.88 -19.22
N HIS A 178 12.31 -8.82 -18.70
CA HIS A 178 12.81 -10.04 -18.07
C HIS A 178 12.01 -11.26 -18.54
N GLN A 179 12.71 -12.29 -19.02
CA GLN A 179 12.14 -13.61 -19.36
C GLN A 179 10.84 -13.51 -20.19
N GLY A 180 10.86 -12.69 -21.25
CA GLY A 180 9.75 -12.60 -22.22
C GLY A 180 8.57 -11.78 -21.73
N ILE A 181 8.67 -11.16 -20.56
CA ILE A 181 7.71 -10.17 -20.08
C ILE A 181 8.35 -8.80 -20.26
N ILE A 182 7.78 -8.01 -21.15
CA ILE A 182 8.18 -6.62 -21.37
C ILE A 182 7.09 -5.70 -20.85
N GLY A 183 7.48 -4.76 -20.00
CA GLY A 183 6.62 -3.70 -19.53
C GLY A 183 7.03 -2.34 -20.06
N TYR A 184 6.03 -1.54 -20.43
CA TYR A 184 6.18 -0.19 -20.97
C TYR A 184 5.34 0.81 -20.18
N TYR A 185 5.89 2.00 -19.98
CA TYR A 185 5.15 3.20 -19.60
C TYR A 185 4.82 3.99 -20.87
N ILE A 186 3.54 4.09 -21.20
CA ILE A 186 3.05 4.78 -22.39
C ILE A 186 2.46 6.13 -21.97
N PRO A 187 2.93 7.28 -22.52
CA PRO A 187 2.31 8.57 -22.27
C PRO A 187 0.85 8.59 -22.72
N SER A 188 -0.08 8.93 -21.82
CA SER A 188 -1.51 8.96 -22.14
C SER A 188 -1.94 10.24 -22.88
N LYS A 189 -1.06 11.25 -22.99
CA LYS A 189 -1.34 12.50 -23.69
C LYS A 189 -1.61 12.22 -25.18
N GLY A 190 -2.89 12.27 -25.57
CA GLY A 190 -3.32 12.08 -26.95
C GLY A 190 -3.66 10.64 -27.33
N ILE A 191 -3.63 9.70 -26.38
CA ILE A 191 -3.93 8.28 -26.65
C ILE A 191 -5.09 7.81 -25.77
N CYS A 192 -6.20 7.43 -26.41
CA CYS A 192 -7.36 6.84 -25.74
C CYS A 192 -7.15 5.33 -25.51
N TRP A 193 -7.73 4.79 -24.44
CA TRP A 193 -7.73 3.36 -24.13
C TRP A 193 -8.05 2.46 -25.33
N GLY A 194 -9.11 2.80 -26.08
CA GLY A 194 -9.51 2.01 -27.26
C GLY A 194 -8.44 1.96 -28.36
N LYS A 195 -7.63 3.02 -28.52
CA LYS A 195 -6.53 3.02 -29.48
C LYS A 195 -5.39 2.10 -29.01
N VAL A 196 -5.06 2.13 -27.71
CA VAL A 196 -4.04 1.23 -27.13
C VAL A 196 -4.47 -0.22 -27.29
N PHE A 197 -5.70 -0.57 -26.90
CA PHE A 197 -6.23 -1.92 -27.03
C PHE A 197 -6.23 -2.40 -28.48
N ARG A 198 -6.67 -1.56 -29.43
CA ARG A 198 -6.68 -1.94 -30.85
C ARG A 198 -5.28 -2.27 -31.37
N ILE A 199 -4.29 -1.42 -31.07
CA ILE A 199 -2.90 -1.64 -31.48
C ILE A 199 -2.34 -2.91 -30.84
N MET A 200 -2.68 -3.19 -29.57
CA MET A 200 -2.22 -4.39 -28.88
C MET A 200 -2.90 -5.68 -29.38
N GLU A 201 -4.16 -5.62 -29.80
CA GLU A 201 -4.84 -6.75 -30.45
C GLU A 201 -4.20 -7.08 -31.80
N GLU A 202 -3.88 -6.06 -32.60
CA GLU A 202 -3.11 -6.25 -33.85
C GLU A 202 -1.74 -6.87 -33.56
N ALA A 203 -1.02 -6.34 -32.56
CA ALA A 203 0.27 -6.86 -32.13
C ALA A 203 0.20 -8.32 -31.62
N LYS A 204 -0.88 -8.70 -30.94
CA LYS A 204 -1.08 -10.08 -30.47
C LYS A 204 -1.10 -11.08 -31.62
N THR A 205 -1.74 -10.72 -32.74
CA THR A 205 -1.78 -11.58 -33.93
C THR A 205 -0.47 -11.58 -34.72
N LEU A 206 0.20 -10.43 -34.81
CA LEU A 206 1.45 -10.28 -35.57
C LEU A 206 2.66 -10.92 -34.88
N PHE A 207 2.76 -10.76 -33.56
CA PHE A 207 3.93 -11.17 -32.79
C PHE A 207 3.69 -12.41 -31.92
N ASN A 208 2.53 -13.06 -32.05
CA ASN A 208 2.13 -14.25 -31.28
C ASN A 208 2.29 -14.05 -29.76
N LEU A 209 1.78 -12.93 -29.24
CA LEU A 209 1.83 -12.63 -27.81
C LEU A 209 1.01 -13.67 -27.03
N VAL A 210 1.58 -14.18 -25.95
CA VAL A 210 0.86 -15.08 -25.02
C VAL A 210 -0.30 -14.32 -24.38
N ASP A 211 0.01 -13.15 -23.83
CA ASP A 211 -1.00 -12.26 -23.24
C ASP A 211 -0.49 -10.83 -23.12
N TYR A 212 -1.40 -9.88 -22.92
CA TYR A 212 -1.05 -8.50 -22.59
C TYR A 212 -2.00 -7.91 -21.54
N PHE A 213 -1.48 -6.98 -20.75
CA PHE A 213 -2.20 -6.30 -19.68
C PHE A 213 -1.99 -4.79 -19.79
N ILE A 214 -3.08 -4.02 -19.76
CA ILE A 214 -3.03 -2.57 -19.76
C ILE A 214 -3.73 -2.06 -18.50
N SER A 215 -3.05 -1.20 -17.74
CA SER A 215 -3.57 -0.59 -16.52
C SER A 215 -3.19 0.88 -16.40
N GLN A 216 -3.89 1.60 -15.52
CA GLN A 216 -3.41 2.91 -15.06
C GLN A 216 -2.22 2.71 -14.12
N ILE A 217 -1.34 3.71 -14.05
CA ILE A 217 -0.22 3.69 -13.13
C ILE A 217 -0.70 3.51 -11.67
N THR A 218 -0.05 2.60 -10.95
CA THR A 218 -0.33 2.38 -9.52
C THR A 218 0.44 3.39 -8.68
N LEU A 219 0.03 3.56 -7.43
CA LEU A 219 0.75 4.39 -6.48
C LEU A 219 2.18 3.86 -6.20
N GLU A 220 2.36 2.55 -6.25
CA GLU A 220 3.67 1.90 -6.14
C GLU A 220 4.58 2.28 -7.31
N GLN A 221 4.06 2.26 -8.54
CA GLN A 221 4.82 2.69 -9.72
C GLN A 221 5.14 4.18 -9.67
N ILE A 222 4.22 5.04 -9.21
CA ILE A 222 4.49 6.46 -8.95
C ILE A 222 5.66 6.60 -7.96
N PHE A 223 5.65 5.84 -6.87
CA PHE A 223 6.73 5.83 -5.88
C PHE A 223 8.07 5.39 -6.50
N LEU A 224 8.10 4.28 -7.25
CA LEU A 224 9.30 3.77 -7.91
C LEU A 224 9.86 4.78 -8.91
N THR A 225 8.99 5.49 -9.62
CA THR A 225 9.39 6.55 -10.55
C THR A 225 10.16 7.66 -9.81
N PHE A 226 9.65 8.14 -8.68
CA PHE A 226 10.37 9.13 -7.86
C PHE A 226 11.68 8.59 -7.28
N ALA A 227 11.70 7.33 -6.84
CA ALA A 227 12.90 6.71 -6.31
C ALA A 227 14.00 6.54 -7.38
N ASN A 228 13.63 6.27 -8.63
CA ASN A 228 14.54 6.01 -9.74
C ASN A 228 15.00 7.29 -10.47
N ILE A 229 14.16 8.34 -10.59
CA ILE A 229 14.58 9.64 -11.16
C ILE A 229 15.82 10.18 -10.45
N ASP A 230 15.94 9.94 -9.15
CA ASP A 230 17.06 10.39 -8.33
C ASP A 230 18.29 9.48 -8.39
N LYS A 231 18.23 8.34 -9.09
CA LYS A 231 19.41 7.51 -9.42
C LYS A 231 20.08 7.97 -10.72
N VAL A 232 19.30 8.49 -11.67
CA VAL A 232 19.81 8.99 -12.97
C VAL A 232 20.57 10.32 -12.85
N LYS A 233 20.38 11.06 -11.75
CA LYS A 233 21.07 12.34 -11.48
C LYS A 233 22.37 12.20 -10.66
N LYS A 234 22.98 11.02 -10.60
CA LYS A 234 24.26 10.79 -9.93
C LYS A 234 25.34 10.38 -10.92
#